data_AF-A0A022S0T9-F1
#
_entry.id   AF-A0A022S0T9-F1
#
_cell.length_a   1.000
_cell.length_b   1.000
_cell.length_c   1.000
_cell.angle_alpha   90.00
_cell.angle_beta   90.00
_cell.angle_gamma   90.00
#
_symmetry.space_group_name_H-M   'P 1'
#
loop_
_entity.id
_entity.type
_entity.pdbx_description
1 polymer ?
#
loop_
_entity_poly.entity_id
_entity_poly.type
_entity_poly.pdbx_seq_one_letter_code
_entity_poly.pdbx_strand_id
1 'polypeptide(L)'
;SINNDNNKNVCYGQSVCNMSGEDLMACKPSATPPQPPPPSARCCSALSHADIRCLCTFKNSKLLPSLGIDPNLAIQLPDKCKLPHPAHC
;
A
#
# COMPACT_ATOMS: atom_id res chain seq x y z
N SER A 1 -1.36 38.22 -8.74
CA SER A 1 -0.24 38.20 -7.79
C SER A 1 -0.17 36.87 -7.07
N ILE A 2 0.97 36.18 -7.22
CA ILE A 2 1.73 35.40 -6.22
C ILE A 2 1.00 34.32 -5.38
N ASN A 3 1.48 33.08 -5.53
CA ASN A 3 1.31 31.88 -4.68
C ASN A 3 1.92 32.07 -3.27
N ASN A 4 1.51 31.28 -2.26
CA ASN A 4 2.40 30.38 -1.48
C ASN A 4 1.67 29.82 -0.23
N ASP A 5 2.01 28.58 0.04
CA ASP A 5 1.47 27.58 0.94
C ASP A 5 1.69 27.82 2.44
N ASN A 6 1.10 26.89 3.21
CA ASN A 6 1.50 26.43 4.56
C ASN A 6 0.72 27.00 5.75
N ASN A 7 -0.43 26.38 6.06
CA ASN A 7 -0.67 25.76 7.37
C ASN A 7 -2.00 25.00 7.35
N LYS A 8 -1.97 23.72 6.98
CA LYS A 8 -3.06 22.79 7.27
C LYS A 8 -2.52 21.74 8.22
N ASN A 9 -2.57 22.04 9.51
CA ASN A 9 -2.48 21.03 10.55
C ASN A 9 -3.69 20.08 10.42
N VAL A 10 -3.52 18.99 9.69
CA VAL A 10 -4.56 18.01 9.39
C VAL A 10 -4.06 16.66 9.90
N CYS A 11 -4.46 16.29 11.12
CA CYS A 11 -4.35 14.91 11.64
C CYS A 11 -5.49 14.03 11.12
N TYR A 12 -6.02 14.28 9.92
CA TYR A 12 -6.79 13.24 9.23
C TYR A 12 -5.79 12.16 8.86
N GLY A 13 -6.02 10.93 9.32
CA GLY A 13 -5.24 9.79 8.83
C GLY A 13 -5.23 9.85 7.32
N GLN A 14 -4.08 10.19 6.74
CA GLN A 14 -3.99 10.42 5.31
C GLN A 14 -4.16 9.08 4.63
N SER A 15 -5.30 8.89 3.97
CA SER A 15 -5.51 7.70 3.16
C SER A 15 -4.66 7.80 1.90
N VAL A 16 -3.88 6.75 1.63
CA VAL A 16 -3.06 6.62 0.42
C VAL A 16 -3.69 5.54 -0.43
N CYS A 17 -4.02 5.85 -1.68
CA CYS A 17 -4.64 4.88 -2.61
C CYS A 17 -5.88 4.18 -2.03
N ASN A 18 -6.73 4.95 -1.35
CA ASN A 18 -7.91 4.47 -0.64
C ASN A 18 -7.62 3.47 0.51
N MET A 19 -6.42 3.53 1.10
CA MET A 19 -6.04 2.73 2.27
C MET A 19 -5.58 3.64 3.42
N SER A 20 -6.01 3.37 4.65
CA SER A 20 -5.47 4.04 5.82
C SER A 20 -4.03 3.60 6.12
N GLY A 21 -3.34 4.33 7.00
CA GLY A 21 -2.04 3.88 7.51
C GLY A 21 -2.10 2.52 8.19
N GLU A 22 -3.17 2.22 8.93
CA GLU A 22 -3.38 0.92 9.58
C GLU A 22 -3.57 -0.21 8.56
N ASP A 23 -4.26 0.08 7.46
CA ASP A 23 -4.48 -0.88 6.37
C ASP A 23 -3.18 -1.26 5.68
N LEU A 24 -2.34 -0.26 5.37
CA LEU A 24 -1.01 -0.48 4.80
C LEU A 24 -0.13 -1.29 5.77
N MET A 25 -0.18 -0.96 7.05
CA MET A 25 0.57 -1.68 8.08
C MET A 25 0.09 -3.13 8.27
N ALA A 26 -1.19 -3.40 8.08
CA ALA A 26 -1.72 -4.77 8.10
C ALA A 26 -1.19 -5.64 6.95
N CYS A 27 -0.82 -5.02 5.82
CA CYS A 27 -0.25 -5.70 4.66
C CYS A 27 1.27 -5.83 4.69
N LYS A 28 1.97 -4.91 5.35
CA LYS A 28 3.43 -4.85 5.38
C LYS A 28 4.12 -6.19 5.66
N PRO A 29 3.74 -6.99 6.68
CA PRO A 29 4.43 -8.25 6.98
C PRO A 29 4.49 -9.22 5.79
N SER A 30 3.43 -9.27 4.98
CA SER A 30 3.33 -10.17 3.83
C SER A 30 4.06 -9.67 2.58
N ALA A 31 4.57 -8.44 2.62
CA ALA A 31 5.37 -7.83 1.56
C ALA A 31 6.83 -7.58 1.97
N THR A 32 7.27 -8.11 3.11
CA THR A 32 8.62 -7.93 3.65
C THR A 32 9.40 -9.27 3.63
N PRO A 33 10.62 -9.32 3.06
CA PRO A 33 11.48 -10.50 3.08
C PRO A 33 12.03 -10.80 4.50
N PRO A 34 12.64 -11.97 4.76
CA PRO A 34 12.96 -13.04 3.80
C PRO A 34 11.86 -14.08 3.58
N GLN A 35 10.99 -14.29 4.56
CA GLN A 35 9.94 -15.31 4.52
C GLN A 35 8.61 -14.68 4.93
N PRO A 36 7.96 -13.95 4.02
CA PRO A 36 6.71 -13.27 4.33
C PRO A 36 5.61 -14.30 4.65
N PRO A 37 4.85 -14.13 5.74
CA PRO A 37 3.68 -14.95 6.01
C PRO A 37 2.55 -14.67 5.01
N PRO A 38 1.55 -15.56 4.90
CA PRO A 38 0.32 -15.28 4.15
C PRO A 38 -0.34 -13.96 4.59
N PRO A 39 -1.02 -13.24 3.69
CA PRO A 39 -1.73 -12.01 4.04
C PRO A 39 -2.76 -12.24 5.15
N SER A 40 -2.82 -11.32 6.10
CA SER A 40 -3.88 -11.32 7.11
C SER A 40 -5.24 -11.03 6.46
N ALA A 41 -6.32 -11.48 7.10
CA ALA A 41 -7.68 -11.14 6.66
C ALA A 41 -7.90 -9.62 6.59
N ARG A 42 -7.29 -8.86 7.52
CA ARG A 42 -7.34 -7.39 7.51
C ARG A 42 -6.64 -6.80 6.28
N CYS A 43 -5.47 -7.33 5.92
CA CYS A 43 -4.79 -6.90 4.70
C CYS A 43 -5.65 -7.19 3.45
N CYS A 44 -6.22 -8.39 3.32
CA CYS A 44 -7.05 -8.70 2.15
C CYS A 44 -8.32 -7.87 2.08
N SER A 45 -8.96 -7.61 3.22
CA SER A 45 -10.12 -6.69 3.29
C SER A 45 -9.73 -5.26 2.94
N ALA A 46 -8.50 -4.83 3.23
CA ALA A 46 -8.01 -3.53 2.83
C ALA A 46 -7.75 -3.46 1.31
N LEU A 47 -7.07 -4.47 0.77
CA LEU A 47 -6.78 -4.55 -0.65
C LEU A 47 -8.04 -4.68 -1.51
N SER A 48 -9.15 -5.23 -0.99
CA SER A 48 -10.40 -5.37 -1.74
C SER A 48 -11.05 -4.02 -2.09
N HIS A 49 -10.69 -2.94 -1.41
CA HIS A 49 -11.17 -1.58 -1.70
C HIS A 49 -10.05 -0.61 -2.08
N ALA A 50 -8.80 -1.07 -2.10
CA ALA A 50 -7.66 -0.23 -2.48
C ALA A 50 -7.71 0.18 -3.95
N ASP A 51 -7.19 1.37 -4.26
CA ASP A 51 -6.88 1.75 -5.63
C ASP A 51 -5.54 1.10 -6.04
N ILE A 52 -5.64 -0.09 -6.61
CA ILE A 52 -4.48 -0.86 -7.06
C ILE A 52 -3.64 -0.09 -8.08
N ARG A 53 -4.26 0.70 -8.98
CA ARG A 53 -3.52 1.50 -9.97
C ARG A 53 -2.72 2.61 -9.29
N CYS A 54 -3.28 3.24 -8.27
CA CYS A 54 -2.55 4.19 -7.44
C CYS A 54 -1.38 3.51 -6.72
N LEU A 55 -1.58 2.32 -6.12
CA LEU A 55 -0.51 1.58 -5.43
C LEU A 55 0.64 1.22 -6.38
N CYS A 56 0.33 0.88 -7.64
CA CYS A 56 1.34 0.61 -8.67
C CYS A 56 2.29 1.79 -8.92
N THR A 57 1.88 3.04 -8.68
CA THR A 57 2.76 4.21 -8.81
C THR A 57 3.93 4.19 -7.82
N PHE A 58 3.79 3.45 -6.72
CA PHE A 58 4.84 3.28 -5.72
C PHE A 58 5.82 2.14 -6.05
N LYS A 59 5.55 1.31 -7.06
CA LYS A 59 6.37 0.12 -7.40
C LYS A 59 7.86 0.44 -7.55
N ASN A 60 8.18 1.56 -8.18
CA ASN A 60 9.56 2.02 -8.41
C ASN A 60 10.00 3.11 -7.42
N SER A 61 9.18 3.41 -6.42
CA SER A 61 9.49 4.43 -5.41
C SER A 61 10.53 3.92 -4.42
N LYS A 62 11.49 4.79 -4.07
CA LYS A 62 12.46 4.52 -3.00
C LYS A 62 11.81 4.40 -1.61
N LEU A 63 10.53 4.75 -1.50
CA LEU A 63 9.76 4.62 -0.26
C LEU A 63 9.54 3.16 0.16
N LEU A 64 9.32 2.24 -0.80
CA LEU A 64 9.04 0.84 -0.45
C LEU A 64 10.26 0.17 0.22
N PRO A 65 11.48 0.25 -0.36
CA PRO A 65 12.66 -0.31 0.30
C PRO A 65 12.96 0.34 1.64
N SER A 66 12.75 1.66 1.82
CA SER A 66 12.99 2.32 3.11
C SER A 66 12.02 1.88 4.20
N LEU A 67 10.85 1.35 3.82
CA LEU A 67 9.89 0.73 4.74
C LEU A 67 10.13 -0.78 4.93
N GLY A 68 11.10 -1.37 4.23
CA GLY A 68 11.36 -2.80 4.20
C GLY A 68 10.35 -3.59 3.36
N ILE A 69 9.63 -2.92 2.46
CA ILE A 69 8.68 -3.55 1.53
C ILE A 69 9.42 -3.90 0.24
N ASP A 70 9.32 -5.16 -0.17
CA ASP A 70 9.76 -5.61 -1.49
C ASP A 70 8.62 -5.40 -2.50
N PRO A 71 8.81 -4.57 -3.55
CA PRO A 71 7.80 -4.34 -4.56
C PRO A 71 7.32 -5.62 -5.25
N ASN A 72 8.21 -6.61 -5.44
CA ASN A 72 7.86 -7.87 -6.09
C ASN A 72 6.98 -8.74 -5.18
N LEU A 73 7.13 -8.65 -3.86
CA LEU A 73 6.22 -9.31 -2.92
C LEU A 73 4.87 -8.57 -2.83
N ALA A 74 4.89 -7.24 -2.86
CA ALA A 74 3.70 -6.41 -2.76
C ALA A 74 2.72 -6.62 -3.93
N ILE A 75 3.22 -6.71 -5.17
CA ILE A 75 2.36 -6.94 -6.35
C ILE A 75 1.69 -8.32 -6.36
N GLN A 76 2.20 -9.29 -5.59
CA GLN A 76 1.59 -10.62 -5.47
C GLN A 76 0.44 -10.66 -4.46
N LEU A 77 0.27 -9.61 -3.63
CA LEU A 77 -0.74 -9.64 -2.55
C LEU A 77 -2.18 -9.76 -3.07
N PRO A 78 -2.61 -9.06 -4.13
CA PRO A 78 -3.97 -9.22 -4.65
C PRO A 78 -4.30 -10.66 -5.05
N ASP A 79 -3.35 -11.34 -5.70
CA ASP A 79 -3.50 -12.75 -6.10
C ASP A 79 -3.55 -13.67 -4.88
N LYS A 80 -2.68 -13.47 -3.89
CA LYS A 80 -2.71 -14.21 -2.61
C LYS A 80 -4.01 -14.00 -1.83
N CYS A 81 -4.61 -12.83 -1.96
CA CYS A 81 -5.92 -12.49 -1.41
C CYS A 81 -7.10 -12.93 -2.29
N LYS A 82 -6.85 -13.55 -3.44
CA LYS A 82 -7.87 -14.00 -4.41
C LYS A 82 -8.79 -12.87 -4.87
N LEU A 83 -8.24 -11.69 -5.06
CA LEU A 83 -9.01 -10.53 -5.52
C LEU A 83 -9.24 -10.60 -7.04
N PRO A 84 -10.40 -10.13 -7.54
CA PRO A 84 -10.75 -10.22 -8.96
C PRO A 84 -9.87 -9.35 -9.87
N HIS A 85 -9.11 -8.42 -9.27
CA HIS A 85 -8.18 -7.54 -9.98
C HIS A 85 -6.75 -7.84 -9.53
N PRO A 86 -6.00 -8.64 -10.30
CA PRO A 86 -4.56 -8.80 -10.07
C PRO A 86 -3.89 -7.43 -10.17
N ALA A 87 -2.83 -7.19 -9.40
CA ALA A 87 -1.98 -6.02 -9.64
C ALA A 87 -1.18 -6.25 -10.92
N HIS A 88 -1.76 -5.92 -12.07
CA HIS A 88 -1.05 -5.86 -13.34
C HIS A 88 -0.28 -4.55 -13.43
N CYS A 89 0.83 -4.51 -12.69
CA CYS A 89 1.90 -3.54 -12.81
C CYS A 89 3.24 -4.25 -12.63
#